data_AF-A0AA96WPG0-F1
#
_entry.id   AF-A0AA96WPG0-F1
#
_cell.length_a   1.000
_cell.length_b   1.000
_cell.length_c   1.000
_cell.angle_alpha   90.00
_cell.angle_beta   90.00
_cell.angle_gamma   90.00
#
_symmetry.space_group_name_H-M   'P 1'
#
loop_
_entity.id
_entity.type
_entity.pdbx_description
1 polymer ?
#
loop_
_entity_poly.entity_id
_entity_poly.type
_entity_poly.pdbx_seq_one_letter_code
_entity_poly.pdbx_strand_id
1 'polypeptide(L)'
;MSVLTIEEVKGLVERSKSWCVSIYLPTVVAGTETRQNEIRFKNLFREALQKLQDNGLSEDEANDFLRPVTDLIESEDDFWQQQDSGLALFITDDFFRYYKVPLDLSELVVVTDQFHLKPLLPLLTGDGTFYVLELSQKQVKLFEGDRYHLREINVPNLPQSMDEVLQYDDNEPRGQFRIGTTSGAANYNNSSAGTGVFHGQGAPEQDDVKKDYGQFFHAIDSALHDFLNGKRSPLVLACVEYLMPIYREANTYPHLIEEGITGNVKDTAISELHQQVWSIVEP
;
A
#
# COMPACT_ATOMS: atom_id res chain seq x y z
N MET A 1 5.03 16.08 13.62
CA MET A 1 4.29 14.85 13.95
C MET A 1 5.29 13.72 14.07
N SER A 2 5.33 13.03 15.22
CA SER A 2 6.10 11.79 15.38
C SER A 2 5.31 10.64 14.77
N VAL A 3 5.75 10.16 13.60
CA VAL A 3 5.23 8.93 13.01
C VAL A 3 5.82 7.76 13.78
N LEU A 4 5.00 6.79 14.17
CA LEU A 4 5.49 5.56 14.80
C LEU A 4 6.19 4.70 13.73
N THR A 5 7.49 4.45 13.90
CA THR A 5 8.29 3.56 13.02
C THR A 5 8.74 2.31 13.77
N ILE A 6 9.26 1.32 13.05
CA ILE A 6 9.86 0.12 13.65
C ILE A 6 11.04 0.49 14.56
N GLU A 7 11.86 1.48 14.17
CA GLU A 7 12.98 1.98 14.99
C GLU A 7 12.49 2.62 16.28
N GLU A 8 11.43 3.42 16.20
CA GLU A 8 10.79 4.03 17.38
C GLU A 8 10.26 2.97 18.34
N VAL A 9 9.66 1.90 17.80
CA VAL A 9 9.20 0.77 18.62
C VAL A 9 10.35 0.01 19.25
N LYS A 10 11.43 -0.26 18.52
CA LYS A 10 12.64 -0.86 19.12
C LYS A 10 13.16 -0.02 20.29
N GLY A 11 13.20 1.31 20.11
CA GLY A 11 13.58 2.24 21.17
C GLY A 11 12.64 2.26 22.38
N LEU A 12 11.36 1.90 22.21
CA LEU A 12 10.42 1.70 23.33
C LEU A 12 10.61 0.33 24.01
N VAL A 13 10.87 -0.73 23.25
CA VAL A 13 11.09 -2.09 23.80
C VAL A 13 12.36 -2.16 24.64
N GLU A 14 13.42 -1.48 24.23
CA GLU A 14 14.70 -1.45 24.94
C GLU A 14 14.64 -0.67 26.28
N ARG A 15 13.52 0.01 26.55
CA ARG A 15 13.30 0.79 27.77
C ARG A 15 12.52 -0.04 28.79
N SER A 16 13.26 -0.68 29.68
CA SER A 16 12.73 -1.25 30.92
C SER A 16 13.14 -0.38 32.11
N LYS A 17 12.17 0.03 32.91
CA LYS A 17 12.38 0.82 34.16
C LYS A 17 11.49 0.26 35.26
N SER A 18 11.61 0.77 36.48
CA SER A 18 10.75 0.37 37.60
C SER A 18 9.27 0.65 37.32
N TRP A 19 8.98 1.76 36.63
CA TRP A 19 7.62 2.12 36.21
C TRP A 19 7.65 2.66 34.79
N CYS A 20 6.89 2.00 33.93
CA CYS A 20 6.61 2.35 32.55
C CYS A 20 5.10 2.49 32.42
N VAL A 21 4.62 3.69 32.13
CA VAL A 21 3.21 3.99 31.95
C VAL A 21 2.90 4.05 30.46
N SER A 22 1.91 3.26 30.03
CA SER A 22 1.36 3.28 28.68
C SER A 22 -0.12 3.68 28.75
N ILE A 23 -0.51 4.76 28.05
CA ILE A 23 -1.90 5.23 28.00
C ILE A 23 -2.37 5.24 26.55
N TYR A 24 -3.55 4.68 26.30
CA TYR A 24 -4.19 4.61 24.99
C TYR A 24 -5.58 5.26 25.05
N LEU A 25 -5.88 6.08 24.05
CA LEU A 25 -7.10 6.87 23.96
C LEU A 25 -7.63 6.85 22.51
N PRO A 26 -8.93 6.55 22.28
CA PRO A 26 -9.58 6.86 21.02
C PRO A 26 -9.83 8.37 20.90
N THR A 27 -9.43 8.96 19.77
CA THR A 27 -9.57 10.39 19.52
C THR A 27 -10.49 10.67 18.33
N VAL A 28 -11.31 11.71 18.47
CA VAL A 28 -12.10 12.25 17.36
C VAL A 28 -11.29 13.33 16.64
N VAL A 29 -11.14 13.19 15.33
CA VAL A 29 -10.29 14.05 14.47
C VAL A 29 -10.86 15.47 14.31
N ALA A 30 -12.18 15.63 14.19
CA ALA A 30 -12.81 16.93 13.96
C ALA A 30 -14.25 17.01 14.48
N GLY A 31 -14.69 18.22 14.83
CA GLY A 31 -16.06 18.52 15.21
C GLY A 31 -16.23 18.92 16.68
N THR A 32 -17.46 19.17 17.10
CA THR A 32 -17.82 19.56 18.47
C THR A 32 -17.55 18.47 19.51
N GLU A 33 -17.36 17.23 19.05
CA GLU A 33 -17.06 16.06 19.87
C GLU A 33 -15.59 15.96 20.29
N THR A 34 -14.69 16.81 19.78
CA THR A 34 -13.28 16.90 20.22
C THR A 34 -13.15 17.17 21.72
N ARG A 35 -14.13 17.83 22.35
CA ARG A 35 -14.21 18.00 23.81
C ARG A 35 -14.27 16.66 24.57
N GLN A 36 -14.77 15.61 23.94
CA GLN A 36 -14.80 14.27 24.55
C GLN A 36 -13.37 13.70 24.70
N ASN A 37 -12.44 14.05 23.82
CA ASN A 37 -11.04 13.60 23.90
C ASN A 37 -10.42 14.06 25.23
N GLU A 38 -10.62 15.34 25.59
CA GLU A 38 -10.13 15.91 26.84
C GLU A 38 -10.74 15.23 28.08
N ILE A 39 -12.05 14.94 28.04
CA ILE A 39 -12.75 14.27 29.15
C ILE A 39 -12.22 12.85 29.35
N ARG A 40 -12.11 12.07 28.26
CA ARG A 40 -11.56 10.71 28.31
C ARG A 40 -10.12 10.72 28.81
N PHE A 41 -9.30 11.64 28.31
CA PHE A 41 -7.92 11.80 28.78
C PHE A 41 -7.86 12.09 30.28
N LYS A 42 -8.67 13.02 30.80
CA LYS A 42 -8.71 13.32 32.24
C LYS A 42 -9.08 12.09 33.09
N ASN A 43 -9.95 11.22 32.59
CA ASN A 43 -10.30 9.98 33.27
C ASN A 43 -9.13 8.98 33.27
N LEU A 44 -8.50 8.76 32.10
CA LEU A 44 -7.33 7.88 31.97
C LEU A 44 -6.13 8.40 32.77
N PHE A 45 -5.93 9.71 32.84
CA PHE A 45 -4.87 10.33 33.63
C PHE A 45 -5.08 10.06 35.13
N ARG A 46 -6.32 10.18 35.63
CA ARG A 46 -6.65 9.83 37.01
C ARG A 46 -6.43 8.33 37.28
N GLU A 47 -6.77 7.47 36.33
CA GLU A 47 -6.50 6.03 36.45
C GLU A 47 -4.99 5.73 36.50
N ALA A 48 -4.18 6.44 35.70
CA ALA A 48 -2.72 6.31 35.73
C ALA A 48 -2.13 6.75 37.07
N LEU A 49 -2.59 7.88 37.63
CA LEU A 49 -2.20 8.32 38.97
C LEU A 49 -2.52 7.25 40.02
N GLN A 50 -3.75 6.73 40.02
CA GLN A 50 -4.16 5.69 40.98
C GLN A 50 -3.29 4.44 40.85
N LYS A 51 -3.02 3.97 39.62
CA LYS A 51 -2.17 2.79 39.40
C LYS A 51 -0.73 3.02 39.87
N LEU A 52 -0.16 4.21 39.67
CA LEU A 52 1.18 4.53 40.20
C LEU A 52 1.20 4.51 41.72
N GLN A 53 0.15 5.05 42.37
CA GLN A 53 0.02 5.03 43.83
C GLN A 53 -0.14 3.62 44.38
N ASP A 54 -0.96 2.79 43.72
CA ASP A 54 -1.13 1.37 44.07
C ASP A 54 0.18 0.57 43.93
N ASN A 55 1.11 1.05 43.08
CA ASN A 55 2.45 0.50 42.90
C ASN A 55 3.52 1.16 43.81
N GLY A 56 3.10 1.97 44.79
CA GLY A 56 3.94 2.44 45.89
C GLY A 56 4.48 3.86 45.78
N LEU A 57 4.11 4.63 44.76
CA LEU A 57 4.43 6.05 44.70
C LEU A 57 3.49 6.84 45.63
N SER A 58 4.01 7.90 46.25
CA SER A 58 3.15 8.91 46.88
C SER A 58 2.35 9.69 45.84
N GLU A 59 1.32 10.41 46.28
CA GLU A 59 0.52 11.27 45.41
C GLU A 59 1.39 12.32 44.71
N ASP A 60 2.33 12.96 45.42
CA ASP A 60 3.23 13.96 44.85
C ASP A 60 4.17 13.35 43.80
N GLU A 61 4.77 12.17 44.09
CA GLU A 61 5.64 11.48 43.15
C GLU A 61 4.89 11.03 41.89
N ALA A 62 3.65 10.54 42.03
CA ALA A 62 2.83 10.13 40.89
C ALA A 62 2.45 11.32 40.00
N ASN A 63 2.15 12.48 40.60
CA ASN A 63 1.90 13.71 39.86
C ASN A 63 3.16 14.21 39.15
N ASP A 64 4.31 14.24 39.82
CA ASP A 64 5.59 14.61 39.20
C ASP A 64 5.97 13.68 38.04
N PHE A 65 5.70 12.37 38.18
CA PHE A 65 5.95 11.38 37.14
C PHE A 65 5.13 11.65 35.86
N LEU A 66 3.88 12.07 36.00
CA LEU A 66 2.99 12.34 34.87
C LEU A 66 2.98 13.80 34.41
N ARG A 67 3.70 14.70 35.10
CA ARG A 67 3.82 16.12 34.77
C ARG A 67 4.22 16.42 33.31
N PRO A 68 5.13 15.65 32.66
CA PRO A 68 5.44 15.87 31.25
C PRO A 68 4.22 15.81 30.32
N VAL A 69 3.19 15.03 30.69
CA VAL A 69 1.95 14.91 29.91
C VAL A 69 1.07 16.15 30.10
N THR A 70 0.92 16.65 31.32
CA THR A 70 0.14 17.86 31.59
C THR A 70 0.80 19.09 30.97
N ASP A 71 2.13 19.21 31.10
CA ASP A 71 2.90 20.31 30.51
C ASP A 71 2.72 20.37 28.99
N LEU A 72 2.72 19.21 28.31
CA LEU A 72 2.46 19.14 26.86
C LEU A 72 1.08 19.69 26.51
N ILE A 73 0.03 19.21 27.18
CA ILE A 73 -1.36 19.56 26.87
C ILE A 73 -1.64 21.04 27.17
N GLU A 74 -1.04 21.58 28.23
CA GLU A 74 -1.16 23.01 28.58
C GLU A 74 -0.36 23.91 27.63
N SER A 75 0.72 23.42 27.03
CA SER A 75 1.54 24.19 26.09
C SER A 75 0.97 24.29 24.67
N GLU A 76 0.05 23.40 24.29
CA GLU A 76 -0.52 23.32 22.94
C GLU A 76 -2.02 23.69 22.96
N ASP A 77 -2.33 24.96 22.63
CA ASP A 77 -3.71 25.51 22.64
C ASP A 77 -4.73 24.67 21.83
N ASP A 78 -4.27 24.02 20.75
CA ASP A 78 -5.09 23.22 19.84
C ASP A 78 -4.75 21.72 19.87
N PHE A 79 -4.12 21.21 20.95
CA PHE A 79 -3.69 19.81 21.04
C PHE A 79 -4.81 18.84 20.62
N TRP A 80 -6.01 19.01 21.18
CA TRP A 80 -7.16 18.13 20.96
C TRP A 80 -7.84 18.28 19.59
N GLN A 81 -7.56 19.37 18.86
CA GLN A 81 -8.14 19.61 17.54
C GLN A 81 -7.30 19.02 16.40
N GLN A 82 -6.04 18.65 16.67
CA GLN A 82 -5.11 18.11 15.69
C GLN A 82 -4.78 16.64 16.00
N GLN A 83 -5.79 15.80 16.21
CA GLN A 83 -5.61 14.39 16.54
C GLN A 83 -5.87 13.49 15.32
N ASP A 84 -5.29 12.30 15.35
CA ASP A 84 -5.64 11.20 14.44
C ASP A 84 -6.77 10.37 15.08
N SER A 85 -7.01 9.14 14.64
CA SER A 85 -8.05 8.27 15.22
C SER A 85 -7.72 7.75 16.62
N GLY A 86 -6.43 7.77 17.01
CA GLY A 86 -5.98 7.38 18.35
C GLY A 86 -4.74 8.12 18.83
N LEU A 87 -4.56 8.13 20.15
CA LEU A 87 -3.41 8.70 20.86
C LEU A 87 -2.79 7.65 21.78
N ALA A 88 -1.47 7.48 21.69
CA ALA A 88 -0.67 6.64 22.57
C ALA A 88 0.39 7.49 23.29
N LEU A 89 0.51 7.31 24.61
CA LEU A 89 1.46 8.03 25.48
C LEU A 89 2.33 7.02 26.23
N PHE A 90 3.63 7.29 26.31
CA PHE A 90 4.63 6.46 26.95
C PHE A 90 5.47 7.30 27.91
N ILE A 91 5.46 6.95 29.20
CA ILE A 91 6.10 7.72 30.26
C ILE A 91 6.95 6.82 31.16
N THR A 92 8.15 7.30 31.47
CA THR A 92 9.03 6.84 32.55
C THR A 92 9.58 8.06 33.30
N ASP A 93 10.41 7.85 34.32
CA ASP A 93 11.04 8.90 35.12
C ASP A 93 11.91 9.88 34.31
N ASP A 94 12.50 9.43 33.20
CA ASP A 94 13.44 10.22 32.38
C ASP A 94 13.05 10.31 30.90
N PHE A 95 11.88 9.78 30.53
CA PHE A 95 11.45 9.72 29.14
C PHE A 95 9.94 9.90 29.02
N PHE A 96 9.56 10.74 28.07
CA PHE A 96 8.19 10.96 27.66
C PHE A 96 8.11 10.98 26.13
N ARG A 97 7.16 10.24 25.57
CA ARG A 97 6.85 10.31 24.14
C ARG A 97 5.39 10.01 23.86
N TYR A 98 4.87 10.62 22.82
CA TYR A 98 3.50 10.40 22.36
C TYR A 98 3.44 10.20 20.85
N TYR A 99 2.40 9.49 20.42
CA TYR A 99 2.13 9.19 19.01
C TYR A 99 0.64 9.37 18.73
N LYS A 100 0.35 10.16 17.70
CA LYS A 100 -0.97 10.23 17.07
C LYS A 100 -0.99 9.15 15.99
N VAL A 101 -1.95 8.24 16.06
CA VAL A 101 -1.98 7.03 15.22
C VAL A 101 -3.32 6.85 14.52
N PRO A 102 -3.35 6.32 13.29
CA PRO A 102 -4.57 6.03 12.56
C PRO A 102 -5.22 4.70 13.01
N LEU A 103 -5.26 4.45 14.33
CA LEU A 103 -5.92 3.28 14.91
C LEU A 103 -7.05 3.74 15.84
N ASP A 104 -8.18 3.06 15.77
CA ASP A 104 -9.22 3.16 16.80
C ASP A 104 -8.77 2.37 18.03
N LEU A 105 -8.24 3.09 19.03
CA LEU A 105 -7.71 2.50 20.25
C LEU A 105 -8.79 2.38 21.31
N SER A 106 -8.72 1.33 22.13
CA SER A 106 -9.54 1.27 23.35
C SER A 106 -8.91 2.11 24.46
N GLU A 107 -9.76 2.71 25.31
CA GLU A 107 -9.34 3.36 26.56
C GLU A 107 -8.60 2.34 27.44
N LEU A 108 -7.30 2.57 27.69
CA LEU A 108 -6.45 1.62 28.41
C LEU A 108 -5.28 2.33 29.10
N VAL A 109 -5.06 2.02 30.37
CA VAL A 109 -3.85 2.39 31.12
C VAL A 109 -3.13 1.13 31.58
N VAL A 110 -1.83 1.05 31.33
CA VAL A 110 -0.97 -0.03 31.83
C VAL A 110 0.24 0.59 32.55
N VAL A 111 0.53 0.10 33.75
CA VAL A 111 1.70 0.47 34.55
C VAL A 111 2.46 -0.81 34.88
N THR A 112 3.63 -0.98 34.28
CA THR A 112 4.48 -2.18 34.37
C THR A 112 5.96 -1.78 34.32
N ASP A 113 6.88 -2.74 34.27
CA ASP A 113 8.33 -2.50 34.12
C ASP A 113 8.78 -2.32 32.65
N GLN A 114 7.87 -2.52 31.70
CA GLN A 114 8.05 -2.33 30.26
C GLN A 114 6.81 -1.66 29.64
N PHE A 115 6.95 -1.03 28.47
CA PHE A 115 5.82 -0.44 27.77
C PHE A 115 4.89 -1.50 27.14
N HIS A 116 3.57 -1.26 27.20
CA HIS A 116 2.56 -2.18 26.71
C HIS A 116 2.25 -2.01 25.23
N LEU A 117 3.14 -2.45 24.34
CA LEU A 117 3.04 -2.11 22.90
C LEU A 117 1.99 -2.88 22.09
N LYS A 118 1.27 -3.83 22.71
CA LYS A 118 0.30 -4.71 22.01
C LYS A 118 -0.75 -3.94 21.18
N PRO A 119 -1.35 -2.84 21.66
CA PRO A 119 -2.34 -2.08 20.89
C PRO A 119 -1.78 -1.43 19.62
N LEU A 120 -0.45 -1.25 19.52
CA LEU A 120 0.21 -0.61 18.38
C LEU A 120 0.76 -1.62 17.36
N LEU A 121 0.72 -2.92 17.66
CA LEU A 121 1.21 -3.95 16.74
C LEU A 121 0.59 -3.85 15.33
N PRO A 122 -0.71 -3.51 15.16
CA PRO A 122 -1.30 -3.34 13.83
C PRO A 122 -0.62 -2.27 12.96
N LEU A 123 0.14 -1.33 13.53
CA LEU A 123 0.88 -0.31 12.77
C LEU A 123 2.25 -0.80 12.30
N LEU A 124 2.80 -1.82 12.95
CA LEU A 124 4.14 -2.36 12.68
C LEU A 124 4.09 -3.54 11.73
N THR A 125 2.99 -4.28 11.80
CA THR A 125 2.56 -5.09 10.68
C THR A 125 2.01 -4.11 9.66
N GLY A 126 2.79 -3.71 8.66
CA GLY A 126 2.23 -3.20 7.40
C GLY A 126 1.44 -4.34 6.76
N ASP A 127 0.32 -4.68 7.39
CA ASP A 127 -0.58 -5.82 7.25
C ASP A 127 0.10 -7.22 7.19
N GLY A 128 1.43 -7.28 7.16
CA GLY A 128 2.17 -8.41 6.60
C GLY A 128 1.88 -8.64 5.11
N THR A 129 1.08 -7.77 4.48
CA THR A 129 0.46 -8.04 3.18
C THR A 129 1.33 -7.51 2.06
N PHE A 130 1.59 -8.36 1.08
CA PHE A 130 2.25 -8.02 -0.17
C PHE A 130 1.39 -8.51 -1.34
N TYR A 131 1.65 -7.96 -2.52
CA TYR A 131 1.02 -8.39 -3.74
C TYR A 131 2.04 -9.00 -4.70
N VAL A 132 1.62 -10.04 -5.43
CA VAL A 132 2.42 -10.66 -6.48
C VAL A 132 1.65 -10.57 -7.79
N LEU A 133 2.24 -9.92 -8.79
CA LEU A 133 1.68 -9.83 -10.11
C LEU A 133 2.40 -10.83 -11.03
N GLU A 134 1.71 -11.93 -11.33
CA GLU A 134 2.15 -12.89 -12.32
C GLU A 134 1.84 -12.35 -13.72
N LEU A 135 2.87 -12.18 -14.54
CA LEU A 135 2.74 -11.61 -15.89
C LEU A 135 3.28 -12.55 -16.96
N SER A 136 2.42 -12.82 -17.94
CA SER A 136 2.78 -13.44 -19.22
C SER A 136 1.86 -12.91 -20.33
N GLN A 137 2.21 -13.17 -21.60
CA GLN A 137 1.32 -12.81 -22.71
C GLN A 137 -0.07 -13.47 -22.63
N LYS A 138 -0.15 -14.68 -22.05
CA LYS A 138 -1.37 -15.51 -22.07
C LYS A 138 -2.17 -15.46 -20.78
N GLN A 139 -1.58 -14.94 -19.71
CA GLN A 139 -2.15 -15.00 -18.37
C GLN A 139 -1.58 -13.88 -17.51
N VAL A 140 -2.49 -13.18 -16.84
CA VAL A 140 -2.20 -12.21 -15.79
C VAL A 140 -2.97 -12.63 -14.55
N LYS A 141 -2.28 -12.67 -13.41
CA LYS A 141 -2.91 -12.92 -12.11
C LYS A 141 -2.35 -12.00 -11.07
N LEU A 142 -3.21 -11.57 -10.15
CA LEU A 142 -2.79 -10.89 -8.94
C LEU A 142 -3.00 -11.81 -7.75
N PHE A 143 -1.99 -11.93 -6.91
CA PHE A 143 -2.06 -12.62 -5.64
C PHE A 143 -1.87 -11.63 -4.51
N GLU A 144 -2.58 -11.88 -3.40
CA GLU A 144 -2.37 -11.23 -2.12
C GLU A 144 -1.74 -12.25 -1.18
N GLY A 145 -0.60 -11.89 -0.60
CA GLY A 145 0.17 -12.74 0.29
C GLY A 145 0.35 -12.11 1.65
N ASP A 146 0.45 -12.94 2.67
CA ASP A 146 0.92 -12.57 4.00
C ASP A 146 2.09 -13.47 4.42
N ARG A 147 2.47 -13.45 5.69
CA ARG A 147 3.55 -14.31 6.22
C ARG A 147 3.32 -15.81 5.99
N TYR A 148 2.08 -16.26 5.89
CA TYR A 148 1.71 -17.68 5.96
C TYR A 148 1.18 -18.24 4.65
N HIS A 149 0.48 -17.43 3.86
CA HIS A 149 -0.19 -17.90 2.66
C HIS A 149 -0.22 -16.85 1.53
N LEU A 150 -0.38 -17.36 0.31
CA LEU A 150 -0.61 -16.59 -0.90
C LEU A 150 -1.96 -17.02 -1.51
N ARG A 151 -2.82 -16.06 -1.86
CA ARG A 151 -4.12 -16.32 -2.47
C ARG A 151 -4.32 -15.50 -3.73
N GLU A 152 -4.90 -16.10 -4.76
CA GLU A 152 -5.28 -15.37 -5.97
C GLU A 152 -6.48 -14.47 -5.67
N ILE A 153 -6.43 -13.23 -6.18
CA ILE A 153 -7.48 -12.23 -6.00
C ILE A 153 -7.95 -11.74 -7.37
N ASN A 154 -9.28 -11.60 -7.50
CA ASN A 154 -9.88 -11.08 -8.71
C ASN A 154 -9.91 -9.56 -8.66
N VAL A 155 -9.22 -8.92 -9.59
CA VAL A 155 -9.24 -7.47 -9.77
C VAL A 155 -10.22 -7.12 -10.87
N PRO A 156 -11.20 -6.23 -10.61
CA PRO A 156 -12.11 -5.76 -11.65
C PRO A 156 -11.35 -5.16 -12.83
N ASN A 157 -11.75 -5.50 -14.05
CA ASN A 157 -11.19 -4.99 -15.30
C ASN A 157 -9.70 -5.31 -15.54
N LEU A 158 -9.09 -6.21 -14.76
CA LEU A 158 -7.73 -6.67 -15.01
C LEU A 158 -7.72 -7.57 -16.26
N PRO A 159 -6.98 -7.17 -17.33
CA PRO A 159 -6.90 -7.98 -18.54
C PRO A 159 -6.30 -9.35 -18.23
N GLN A 160 -6.88 -10.41 -18.79
CA GLN A 160 -6.41 -11.78 -18.56
C GLN A 160 -5.28 -12.18 -19.52
N SER A 161 -5.15 -11.52 -20.66
CA SER A 161 -4.13 -11.80 -21.66
C SER A 161 -3.86 -10.60 -22.59
N MET A 162 -2.76 -10.65 -23.32
CA MET A 162 -2.40 -9.63 -24.31
C MET A 162 -3.40 -9.61 -25.49
N ASP A 163 -3.86 -10.79 -25.93
CA ASP A 163 -4.85 -10.92 -27.00
C ASP A 163 -6.16 -10.20 -26.69
N GLU A 164 -6.59 -10.21 -25.41
CA GLU A 164 -7.78 -9.51 -24.96
C GLU A 164 -7.65 -7.99 -25.20
N VAL A 165 -6.49 -7.41 -24.89
CA VAL A 165 -6.26 -5.97 -25.03
C VAL A 165 -6.13 -5.57 -26.51
N LEU A 166 -5.38 -6.34 -27.29
CA LEU A 166 -5.11 -6.02 -28.70
C LEU A 166 -6.35 -6.21 -29.59
N GLN A 167 -7.26 -7.14 -29.26
CA GLN A 167 -8.51 -7.34 -30.02
C GLN A 167 -9.49 -6.15 -29.91
N TYR A 168 -9.39 -5.32 -28.88
CA TYR A 168 -10.23 -4.12 -28.78
C TYR A 168 -9.82 -3.04 -29.78
N ASP A 169 -8.56 -2.98 -30.20
CA ASP A 169 -8.03 -1.94 -31.11
C ASP A 169 -8.31 -2.28 -32.59
N ASP A 170 -8.36 -3.57 -32.96
CA ASP A 170 -8.75 -4.01 -34.31
C ASP A 170 -10.24 -3.78 -34.63
N ASN A 171 -11.07 -3.49 -33.61
CA ASN A 171 -12.50 -3.21 -33.76
C ASN A 171 -12.84 -1.71 -33.83
N GLU A 172 -11.87 -0.79 -33.72
CA GLU A 172 -12.09 0.56 -34.20
C GLU A 172 -12.32 0.48 -35.72
N PRO A 173 -13.47 0.95 -36.25
CA PRO A 173 -13.70 0.95 -37.68
C PRO A 173 -12.72 1.95 -38.28
N ARG A 174 -11.51 1.48 -38.65
CA ARG A 174 -10.64 2.14 -39.61
C ARG A 174 -11.49 2.33 -40.84
N GLY A 175 -12.04 3.55 -40.97
CA GLY A 175 -13.03 3.90 -41.97
C GLY A 175 -12.52 3.49 -43.34
N GLN A 176 -13.02 2.36 -43.83
CA GLN A 176 -12.89 1.98 -45.22
C GLN A 176 -13.63 3.05 -46.02
N PHE A 177 -12.90 4.08 -46.44
CA PHE A 177 -13.30 4.91 -47.55
C PHE A 177 -13.36 4.00 -48.78
N ARG A 178 -14.50 3.34 -48.97
CA ARG A 178 -14.89 2.76 -50.25
C ARG A 178 -15.19 3.93 -51.18
N ILE A 179 -14.16 4.40 -51.89
CA ILE A 179 -14.39 5.15 -53.13
C ILE A 179 -15.02 4.15 -54.08
N GLY A 180 -16.34 4.21 -54.22
CA GLY A 180 -17.08 3.40 -55.17
C GLY A 180 -16.67 3.78 -56.59
N THR A 181 -15.94 2.90 -57.28
CA THR A 181 -15.82 2.97 -58.73
C THR A 181 -17.09 2.39 -59.33
N THR A 182 -18.05 3.25 -59.66
CA THR A 182 -19.12 2.91 -60.60
C THR A 182 -18.49 2.84 -62.00
N SER A 183 -18.48 1.64 -62.55
CA SER A 183 -18.11 1.35 -63.93
C SER A 183 -19.07 2.04 -64.91
N GLY A 184 -18.55 2.96 -65.74
CA GLY A 184 -19.30 3.51 -66.86
C GLY A 184 -18.57 4.59 -67.65
N ALA A 185 -18.29 4.27 -68.92
CA ALA A 185 -17.90 5.14 -70.03
C ALA A 185 -16.40 5.41 -70.27
N ALA A 186 -16.02 5.11 -71.52
CA ALA A 186 -14.73 5.31 -72.15
C ALA A 186 -14.31 6.78 -72.18
N ASN A 187 -12.99 7.05 -72.10
CA ASN A 187 -12.14 7.58 -73.19
C ASN A 187 -10.90 8.34 -72.64
N TYR A 188 -9.76 8.18 -73.33
CA TYR A 188 -8.51 8.98 -73.34
C TYR A 188 -7.47 8.93 -72.19
N ASN A 189 -6.26 8.49 -72.57
CA ASN A 189 -4.90 8.84 -72.15
C ASN A 189 -4.70 9.65 -70.85
N ASN A 190 -4.06 9.06 -69.82
CA ASN A 190 -2.70 9.41 -69.40
C ASN A 190 -2.16 8.49 -68.28
N SER A 191 -0.88 8.15 -68.40
CA SER A 191 0.13 7.91 -67.35
C SER A 191 -0.27 7.56 -65.91
N SER A 192 0.33 6.44 -65.46
CA SER A 192 1.00 6.20 -64.16
C SER A 192 0.47 5.00 -63.38
N ALA A 193 1.44 4.14 -63.05
CA ALA A 193 1.28 2.88 -62.36
C ALA A 193 0.70 3.06 -60.96
N GLY A 194 -0.26 2.21 -60.60
CA GLY A 194 -0.76 2.03 -59.25
C GLY A 194 -0.92 0.54 -58.98
N THR A 195 0.20 -0.17 -58.89
CA THR A 195 0.25 -1.55 -58.40
C THR A 195 -0.33 -1.54 -56.99
N GLY A 196 -1.48 -2.18 -56.79
CA GLY A 196 -2.05 -2.40 -55.47
C GLY A 196 -1.04 -3.15 -54.61
N VAL A 197 -0.44 -2.46 -53.65
CA VAL A 197 0.47 -3.05 -52.68
C VAL A 197 -0.38 -3.80 -51.67
N PHE A 198 -0.62 -5.07 -51.96
CA PHE A 198 -1.13 -6.04 -51.02
C PHE A 198 0.02 -6.32 -50.02
N HIS A 199 0.00 -5.68 -48.84
CA HIS A 199 0.93 -6.05 -47.77
C HIS A 199 0.47 -7.40 -47.21
N GLY A 200 1.12 -8.46 -47.69
CA GLY A 200 1.11 -9.75 -47.01
C GLY A 200 1.75 -9.61 -45.63
N GLN A 201 1.14 -10.26 -44.65
CA GLN A 201 1.63 -10.39 -43.27
C GLN A 201 3.13 -10.71 -43.25
N GLY A 202 3.94 -9.74 -42.84
CA GLY A 202 5.29 -9.96 -42.36
C GLY A 202 5.26 -10.34 -40.87
N ALA A 203 6.33 -10.98 -40.38
CA ALA A 203 6.53 -11.13 -38.95
C ALA A 203 6.55 -9.72 -38.30
N PRO A 204 5.94 -9.54 -37.12
CA PRO A 204 5.90 -8.23 -36.46
C PRO A 204 7.33 -7.70 -36.28
N GLU A 205 7.55 -6.43 -36.62
CA GLU A 205 8.83 -5.78 -36.36
C GLU A 205 9.05 -5.70 -34.85
N GLN A 206 10.31 -5.68 -34.41
CA GLN A 206 10.66 -5.65 -32.98
C GLN A 206 10.05 -4.45 -32.25
N ASP A 207 9.88 -3.32 -32.96
CA ASP A 207 9.25 -2.11 -32.45
C ASP A 207 7.73 -2.27 -32.25
N ASP A 208 7.07 -3.09 -33.08
CA ASP A 208 5.63 -3.38 -32.93
C ASP A 208 5.39 -4.26 -31.71
N VAL A 209 6.22 -5.30 -31.52
CA VAL A 209 6.14 -6.17 -30.34
C VAL A 209 6.33 -5.36 -29.05
N LYS A 210 7.27 -4.40 -29.02
CA LYS A 210 7.49 -3.56 -27.84
C LYS A 210 6.29 -2.65 -27.55
N LYS A 211 5.65 -2.08 -28.59
CA LYS A 211 4.44 -1.27 -28.44
C LYS A 211 3.28 -2.09 -27.88
N ASP A 212 3.08 -3.30 -28.40
CA ASP A 212 2.02 -4.21 -27.94
C ASP A 212 2.15 -4.52 -26.44
N TYR A 213 3.37 -4.84 -25.97
CA TYR A 213 3.62 -5.03 -24.54
C TYR A 213 3.41 -3.76 -23.72
N GLY A 214 3.82 -2.60 -24.24
CA GLY A 214 3.60 -1.32 -23.57
C GLY A 214 2.12 -1.03 -23.37
N GLN A 215 1.31 -1.19 -24.42
CA GLN A 215 -0.16 -1.03 -24.34
C GLN A 215 -0.78 -2.00 -23.35
N PHE A 216 -0.38 -3.28 -23.41
CA PHE A 216 -0.85 -4.30 -22.49
C PHE A 216 -0.53 -3.96 -21.02
N PHE A 217 0.70 -3.52 -20.74
CA PHE A 217 1.13 -3.19 -19.37
C PHE A 217 0.51 -1.89 -18.85
N HIS A 218 0.23 -0.91 -19.70
CA HIS A 218 -0.55 0.26 -19.29
C HIS A 218 -2.00 -0.11 -18.93
N ALA A 219 -2.62 -1.05 -19.65
CA ALA A 219 -3.96 -1.54 -19.31
C ALA A 219 -3.97 -2.27 -17.95
N ILE A 220 -2.93 -3.08 -17.68
CA ILE A 220 -2.75 -3.73 -16.38
C ILE A 220 -2.53 -2.69 -15.27
N ASP A 221 -1.60 -1.75 -15.45
CA ASP A 221 -1.32 -0.71 -14.46
C ASP A 221 -2.58 0.12 -14.15
N SER A 222 -3.36 0.47 -15.16
CA SER A 222 -4.62 1.21 -14.98
C SER A 222 -5.62 0.44 -14.11
N ALA A 223 -5.79 -0.87 -14.36
CA ALA A 223 -6.67 -1.72 -13.55
C ALA A 223 -6.15 -1.88 -12.11
N LEU A 224 -4.83 -1.98 -11.93
CA LEU A 224 -4.21 -2.10 -10.62
C LEU A 224 -4.21 -0.77 -9.86
N HIS A 225 -4.12 0.36 -10.54
CA HIS A 225 -4.13 1.68 -9.92
C HIS A 225 -5.39 1.89 -9.08
N ASP A 226 -6.56 1.56 -9.65
CA ASP A 226 -7.84 1.64 -8.94
C ASP A 226 -7.91 0.68 -7.74
N PHE A 227 -7.35 -0.53 -7.88
CA PHE A 227 -7.36 -1.55 -6.83
C PHE A 227 -6.35 -1.28 -5.68
N LEU A 228 -5.20 -0.69 -6.01
CA LEU A 228 -4.10 -0.41 -5.09
C LEU A 228 -4.13 1.02 -4.55
N ASN A 229 -5.10 1.83 -4.96
CA ASN A 229 -5.23 3.22 -4.51
C ASN A 229 -5.27 3.31 -2.97
N GLY A 230 -4.38 4.13 -2.40
CA GLY A 230 -4.24 4.31 -0.95
C GLY A 230 -3.52 3.17 -0.21
N LYS A 231 -3.24 2.03 -0.87
CA LYS A 231 -2.46 0.93 -0.28
C LYS A 231 -0.97 1.24 -0.32
N ARG A 232 -0.25 0.69 0.65
CA ARG A 232 1.21 0.82 0.78
C ARG A 232 1.96 -0.52 0.72
N SER A 233 1.23 -1.61 0.53
CA SER A 233 1.78 -2.96 0.45
C SER A 233 2.74 -3.09 -0.74
N PRO A 234 3.89 -3.74 -0.57
CA PRO A 234 4.82 -3.94 -1.69
C PRO A 234 4.18 -4.79 -2.79
N LEU A 235 4.49 -4.48 -4.04
CA LEU A 235 4.12 -5.25 -5.22
C LEU A 235 5.38 -5.90 -5.81
N VAL A 236 5.35 -7.20 -6.04
CA VAL A 236 6.45 -7.98 -6.64
C VAL A 236 6.02 -8.53 -7.98
N LEU A 237 6.87 -8.42 -9.00
CA LEU A 237 6.62 -9.01 -10.32
C LEU A 237 7.11 -10.46 -10.36
N ALA A 238 6.30 -11.35 -10.92
CA ALA A 238 6.66 -12.72 -11.22
C ALA A 238 6.48 -12.98 -12.72
N CYS A 239 7.57 -12.86 -13.49
CA CYS A 239 7.52 -12.93 -14.95
C CYS A 239 8.88 -13.27 -15.57
N VAL A 240 8.93 -13.43 -16.89
CA VAL A 240 10.20 -13.59 -17.61
C VAL A 240 10.99 -12.28 -17.61
N GLU A 241 12.31 -12.37 -17.46
CA GLU A 241 13.21 -11.25 -17.16
C GLU A 241 13.07 -10.05 -18.11
N TYR A 242 12.90 -10.30 -19.42
CA TYR A 242 12.80 -9.23 -20.42
C TYR A 242 11.51 -8.39 -20.31
N LEU A 243 10.47 -8.88 -19.62
CA LEU A 243 9.22 -8.14 -19.40
C LEU A 243 9.29 -7.18 -18.22
N MET A 244 10.12 -7.46 -17.22
CA MET A 244 10.27 -6.63 -16.02
C MET A 244 10.58 -5.16 -16.33
N PRO A 245 11.60 -4.81 -17.14
CA PRO A 245 11.90 -3.41 -17.43
C PRO A 245 10.78 -2.71 -18.19
N ILE A 246 10.06 -3.43 -19.06
CA ILE A 246 8.96 -2.87 -19.85
C ILE A 246 7.76 -2.57 -18.93
N TYR A 247 7.43 -3.47 -18.00
CA TYR A 247 6.37 -3.22 -17.02
C TYR A 247 6.72 -2.07 -16.08
N ARG A 248 7.98 -1.99 -15.61
CA ARG A 248 8.44 -0.88 -14.76
C ARG A 248 8.29 0.48 -15.44
N GLU A 249 8.49 0.56 -16.75
CA GLU A 249 8.27 1.79 -17.53
C GLU A 249 6.80 2.20 -17.57
N ALA A 250 5.88 1.23 -17.58
CA ALA A 250 4.44 1.47 -17.59
C ALA A 250 3.81 1.70 -16.20
N ASN A 251 4.45 1.21 -15.13
CA ASN A 251 3.91 1.18 -13.78
C ASN A 251 3.85 2.56 -13.10
N THR A 252 2.70 2.87 -12.49
CA THR A 252 2.49 4.09 -11.70
C THR A 252 2.45 3.85 -10.19
N TYR A 253 2.39 2.60 -9.74
CA TYR A 253 2.34 2.27 -8.32
C TYR A 253 3.69 2.48 -7.61
N PRO A 254 3.77 3.33 -6.56
CA PRO A 254 5.04 3.74 -5.95
C PRO A 254 5.73 2.67 -5.11
N HIS A 255 5.03 1.58 -4.75
CA HIS A 255 5.57 0.50 -3.92
C HIS A 255 5.89 -0.77 -4.70
N LEU A 256 6.22 -0.63 -5.99
CA LEU A 256 6.77 -1.72 -6.80
C LEU A 256 8.21 -2.02 -6.34
N ILE A 257 8.48 -3.28 -5.98
CA ILE A 257 9.82 -3.74 -5.61
C ILE A 257 10.67 -3.93 -6.86
N GLU A 258 11.93 -3.51 -6.77
CA GLU A 258 12.87 -3.64 -7.88
C GLU A 258 13.19 -5.11 -8.16
N GLU A 259 13.47 -5.90 -7.14
CA GLU A 259 13.69 -7.34 -7.28
C GLU A 259 12.36 -8.08 -7.56
N GLY A 260 12.38 -9.00 -8.52
CA GLY A 260 11.22 -9.80 -8.92
C GLY A 260 11.59 -11.26 -9.17
N ILE A 261 10.58 -12.12 -9.26
CA ILE A 261 10.75 -13.54 -9.55
C ILE A 261 10.86 -13.73 -11.06
N THR A 262 12.00 -14.23 -11.51
CA THR A 262 12.25 -14.53 -12.92
C THR A 262 11.93 -15.99 -13.25
N GLY A 263 11.20 -16.23 -14.34
CA GLY A 263 10.97 -17.58 -14.85
C GLY A 263 9.54 -17.83 -15.32
N ASN A 264 9.25 -19.10 -15.65
CA ASN A 264 7.89 -19.54 -15.98
C ASN A 264 7.14 -19.92 -14.70
N VAL A 265 6.39 -18.96 -14.16
CA VAL A 265 5.64 -19.09 -12.90
C VAL A 265 4.40 -20.01 -13.03
N LYS A 266 3.98 -20.29 -14.27
CA LYS A 266 2.75 -21.04 -14.57
C LYS A 266 2.70 -22.45 -13.97
N ASP A 267 3.86 -23.09 -13.81
CA ASP A 267 3.98 -24.45 -13.27
C ASP A 267 4.47 -24.47 -11.81
N THR A 268 4.70 -23.29 -11.21
CA THR A 268 5.17 -23.16 -9.83
C THR A 268 4.00 -23.32 -8.87
N ALA A 269 4.19 -24.13 -7.82
CA ALA A 269 3.18 -24.25 -6.77
C ALA A 269 3.03 -22.90 -6.04
N ILE A 270 1.79 -22.52 -5.68
CA ILE A 270 1.51 -21.26 -4.95
C ILE A 270 2.35 -21.14 -3.66
N SER A 271 2.61 -22.25 -2.97
CA SER A 271 3.47 -22.29 -1.78
C SER A 271 4.94 -21.99 -2.07
N GLU A 272 5.43 -22.41 -3.25
CA GLU A 272 6.81 -22.15 -3.67
C GLU A 272 6.97 -20.70 -4.14
N LEU A 273 5.98 -20.18 -4.87
CA LEU A 273 5.91 -18.76 -5.23
C LEU A 273 5.86 -17.87 -3.98
N HIS A 274 5.06 -18.25 -2.98
CA HIS A 274 5.00 -17.58 -1.68
C HIS A 274 6.38 -17.53 -1.02
N GLN A 275 7.07 -18.67 -0.92
CA GLN A 275 8.38 -18.75 -0.28
C GLN A 275 9.42 -17.86 -0.99
N GLN A 276 9.44 -17.88 -2.32
CA GLN A 276 10.37 -17.06 -3.12
C GLN A 276 10.10 -15.56 -2.93
N VAL A 277 8.84 -15.14 -2.95
CA VAL A 277 8.48 -13.74 -2.75
C VAL A 277 8.72 -13.30 -1.30
N TRP A 278 8.44 -14.15 -0.32
CA TRP A 278 8.65 -13.84 1.09
C TRP A 278 10.11 -13.45 1.37
N SER A 279 11.08 -14.16 0.78
CA SER A 279 12.51 -13.81 0.89
C SER A 279 12.89 -12.45 0.29
N ILE A 280 12.03 -11.84 -0.54
CA ILE A 280 12.22 -10.51 -1.12
C ILE A 280 11.56 -9.43 -0.25
N VAL A 281 10.40 -9.72 0.33
CA VAL A 281 9.58 -8.74 1.06
C VAL A 281 9.79 -8.78 2.58
N GLU A 282 10.46 -9.79 3.11
CA GLU A 282 10.74 -9.88 4.54
C GLU A 282 11.69 -8.76 5.02
N PRO A 283 11.43 -8.14 6.19
CA PRO A 283 12.30 -7.10 6.76
C PRO A 283 13.66 -7.59 7.28
#